data_AF-K2FGU0-F1
#
_entry.id   AF-K2FGU0-F1
#
_cell.length_a   1.000
_cell.length_b   1.000
_cell.length_c   1.000
_cell.angle_alpha   90.00
_cell.angle_beta   90.00
_cell.angle_gamma   90.00
#
_symmetry.space_group_name_H-M   'P 1'
#
loop_
_entity.id
_entity.type
_entity.pdbx_description
1 polymer ?
#
loop_
_entity_poly.entity_id
_entity_poly.type
_entity_poly.pdbx_seq_one_letter_code
_entity_poly.pdbx_strand_id
1 'polypeptide(L)' 'MLTKFLDPKNDFAFKKIFGTEKNKDILIHFLNDMLTFKDRALI' A
#
# COMPACT_ATOMS: atom_id res chain seq x y z
N MET A 1 5.71 -15.08 13.88
CA MET A 1 5.05 -14.04 14.72
C MET A 1 5.33 -12.60 14.24
N LEU A 2 6.48 -12.28 13.64
CA LEU A 2 6.79 -10.94 13.07
C LEU A 2 5.96 -10.55 11.84
N THR A 3 5.47 -11.53 11.07
CA THR A 3 4.74 -11.31 9.81
C THR A 3 3.42 -10.56 9.97
N LYS A 4 2.76 -10.61 11.15
CA LYS A 4 1.51 -9.86 11.40
C LYS A 4 1.73 -8.35 11.60
N PHE A 5 2.95 -7.92 11.96
CA PHE A 5 3.27 -6.51 12.19
C PHE A 5 3.72 -5.78 10.92
N LEU A 6 4.08 -6.54 9.89
CA LEU A 6 4.49 -6.03 8.58
C LEU A 6 3.43 -6.27 7.50
N ASP A 7 2.29 -6.87 7.84
CA ASP A 7 1.18 -7.00 6.91
C ASP A 7 0.63 -5.60 6.61
N PRO A 8 0.72 -5.08 5.37
CA PRO A 8 0.18 -3.76 5.02
C PRO A 8 -1.35 -3.68 5.16
N LYS A 9 -2.06 -4.82 5.33
CA LYS A 9 -3.48 -4.85 5.72
C LYS A 9 -3.70 -4.42 7.18
N ASN A 10 -2.65 -4.39 7.99
CA ASN A 10 -2.68 -3.80 9.32
C ASN A 10 -2.50 -2.28 9.20
N ASP A 11 -3.48 -1.53 9.70
CA ASP A 11 -3.53 -0.07 9.65
C ASP A 11 -2.27 0.59 10.25
N PHE A 12 -1.67 -0.03 11.26
CA PHE A 12 -0.41 0.43 11.87
C PHE A 12 0.78 0.29 10.92
N ALA A 13 0.88 -0.85 10.22
CA ALA A 13 1.95 -1.09 9.25
C ALA A 13 1.77 -0.18 8.03
N PHE A 14 0.53 0.01 7.57
CA PHE A 14 0.20 0.93 6.48
C PHE A 14 0.65 2.36 6.80
N LYS A 15 0.27 2.87 7.98
CA LYS A 15 0.71 4.21 8.43
C LYS A 15 2.23 4.30 8.61
N LYS A 16 2.89 3.23 9.03
CA LYS A 16 4.36 3.22 9.16
C LYS A 16 5.07 3.27 7.80
N ILE A 17 4.49 2.65 6.77
CA ILE A 17 5.05 2.60 5.42
C ILE A 17 4.67 3.85 4.61
N PHE A 18 3.43 4.33 4.71
CA PHE A 18 2.89 5.38 3.84
C PHE A 18 2.53 6.69 4.57
N GLY A 19 2.47 6.70 5.90
CA GLY A 19 1.97 7.83 6.69
C GLY A 19 2.99 8.94 6.96
N THR A 20 4.07 9.03 6.19
CA THR A 20 5.04 10.13 6.27
C THR A 20 5.09 10.87 4.95
N GLU A 21 5.32 12.19 4.97
CA GLU A 21 5.35 12.99 3.74
C GLU A 21 6.43 12.54 2.75
N LYS A 22 7.56 12.05 3.26
CA LYS A 22 8.64 11.48 2.45
C LYS A 22 8.18 10.28 1.60
N ASN A 23 7.17 9.54 2.06
CA ASN A 23 6.69 8.33 1.41
C ASN A 23 5.43 8.57 0.54
N LYS A 24 5.06 9.83 0.30
CA LYS A 24 3.89 10.22 -0.48
C LYS A 24 3.91 9.66 -1.90
N ASP A 25 5.06 9.72 -2.58
CA ASP A 25 5.18 9.23 -3.95
C ASP A 25 4.97 7.71 -4.01
N ILE A 26 5.50 6.99 -3.03
CA ILE A 26 5.34 5.53 -2.90
C ILE A 26 3.85 5.19 -2.68
N LEU A 27 3.14 5.96 -1.85
CA LEU A 27 1.70 5.78 -1.65
C LEU A 27 0.92 5.99 -2.95
N ILE A 28 1.24 7.05 -3.70
CA ILE A 28 0.57 7.37 -4.97
C ILE A 28 0.80 6.25 -5.99
N HIS A 29 2.04 5.79 -6.15
CA HIS A 29 2.37 4.67 -7.04
C HIS A 29 1.64 3.38 -6.64
N PHE A 30 1.64 3.03 -5.35
CA PHE A 30 0.95 1.86 -4.84
C PHE A 30 -0.56 1.89 -5.16
N LEU A 31 -1.23 3.02 -4.93
CA LEU A 31 -2.66 3.16 -5.21
C LEU A 31 -2.95 3.09 -6.71
N ASN A 32 -2.14 3.76 -7.54
CA ASN A 32 -2.27 3.72 -8.99
C ASN A 32 -2.12 2.29 -9.54
N ASP A 33 -1.15 1.53 -9.03
CA ASP A 33 -0.93 0.15 -9.42
C ASP A 33 -2.10 -0.74 -9.00
N MET A 34 -2.63 -0.58 -7.79
CA MET A 34 -3.81 -1.33 -7.32
C MET A 34 -5.06 -1.05 -8.14
N LEU A 35 -5.31 0.22 -8.49
CA LEU A 35 -6.46 0.60 -9.31
C LEU A 35 -6.31 0.08 -10.75
N THR A 36 -5.12 0.21 -11.34
CA THR A 36 -4.81 -0.29 -12.68
C THR A 36 -4.83 -1.82 -12.75
N PHE A 37 -4.47 -2.50 -11.66
CA PHE A 37 -4.57 -3.96 -11.55
C PHE A 37 -6.03 -4.41 -11.63
N LYS A 38 -6.95 -3.68 -11.01
CA LYS A 38 -8.39 -4.00 -11.08
C LYS A 38 -8.96 -3.80 -12.50
N ASP A 39 -8.48 -2.80 -13.22
CA ASP A 39 -8.89 -2.54 -14.60
C ASP A 39 -8.43 -3.66 -15.55
N ARG A 40 -7.17 -4.13 -15.39
CA ARG A 40 -6.62 -5.25 -16.16
C ARG A 40 -7.13 -6.64 -15.77
N ALA A 41 -7.70 -6.79 -14.58
CA ALA A 41 -8.30 -8.05 -14.14
C ALA A 41 -9.74 -8.25 -14.64
N LEU A 42 -10.35 -7.22 -15.22
CA LEU A 42 -11.73 -7.22 -15.74
C LEU A 42 -11.81 -7.39 -17.27
N ILE A 43 -10.67 -7.54 -17.95
CA ILE A 43 -10.55 -7.91 -19.37
C ILE A 43 -10.15 -9.37 -19.54
#